data_AF-A0A970LMA3-F1
#
_entry.id   AF-A0A970LMA3-F1
#
_cell.length_a   1.000
_cell.length_b   1.000
_cell.length_c   1.000
_cell.angle_alpha   90.00
_cell.angle_beta   90.00
_cell.angle_gamma   90.00
#
_symmetry.space_group_name_H-M   'P 1'
#
loop_
_entity.id
_entity.type
_entity.pdbx_description
1 polymer ?
#
loop_
_entity_poly.entity_id
_entity_poly.type
_entity_poly.pdbx_seq_one_letter_code
_entity_poly.pdbx_strand_id
1 'polypeptide(L)'
;MNILFDSLSLLPFVRFAFTDCQQQKIKNQEIIIALSLLLFIKLIHNSTKLITMQLIFSSLIYLIILSSVILFESLTKRYLLGGGDLKLIGLAFFAYDFQLTLLAICLGCILAIIHSLRNQQRKTAIPLALYLLLGIIISLLFKHFYPILQDLSL
;
A
#
# COMPACT_ATOMS: atom_id res chain seq x y z
N MET A 1 5.00 14.28 6.84
CA MET A 1 6.07 14.01 5.86
C MET A 1 5.98 15.06 4.78
N ASN A 2 7.13 15.55 4.30
CA ASN A 2 7.19 16.47 3.16
C ASN A 2 6.76 15.73 1.88
N ILE A 3 6.13 16.44 0.94
CA ILE A 3 5.67 15.89 -0.35
C ILE A 3 6.81 15.20 -1.13
N LEU A 4 8.05 15.69 -0.97
CA LEU A 4 9.25 15.06 -1.53
C LEU A 4 9.52 13.65 -0.95
N PHE A 5 9.39 13.46 0.36
CA PHE A 5 9.61 12.15 0.97
C PHE A 5 8.46 11.17 0.67
N ASP A 6 7.23 11.68 0.62
CA ASP A 6 6.06 10.88 0.23
C ASP A 6 6.16 10.41 -1.23
N SER A 7 6.65 11.27 -2.13
CA SER A 7 6.87 10.92 -3.54
C SER A 7 8.04 9.97 -3.76
N LEU A 8 9.15 10.11 -3.00
CA LEU A 8 10.21 9.11 -3.02
C LEU A 8 9.74 7.74 -2.52
N SER A 9 8.86 7.73 -1.50
CA SER A 9 8.28 6.51 -0.95
C SER A 9 7.32 5.81 -1.91
N LEU A 10 6.84 6.48 -2.96
CA LEU A 10 6.01 5.89 -4.02
C LEU A 10 6.81 4.98 -4.96
N LEU A 11 8.11 5.21 -5.14
CA LEU A 11 8.93 4.54 -6.16
C LEU A 11 8.83 3.00 -6.11
N PRO A 12 8.92 2.34 -4.92
CA PRO A 12 8.73 0.90 -4.84
C PRO A 12 7.35 0.45 -5.29
N PHE A 13 6.30 1.19 -4.95
CA PHE A 13 4.92 0.86 -5.32
C PHE A 13 4.67 1.02 -6.82
N VAL A 14 5.30 2.01 -7.46
CA VAL A 14 5.29 2.14 -8.93
C VAL A 14 5.95 0.92 -9.58
N ARG A 15 7.10 0.49 -9.06
CA ARG A 15 7.79 -0.72 -9.54
C ARG A 15 6.92 -1.96 -9.37
N PHE A 16 6.29 -2.14 -8.21
CA PHE A 16 5.40 -3.26 -7.95
C PHE A 16 4.17 -3.26 -8.86
N ALA A 17 3.53 -2.11 -9.04
CA ALA A 17 2.41 -1.97 -9.97
C ALA A 17 2.81 -2.32 -11.41
N PHE A 18 3.99 -1.92 -11.86
CA PHE A 18 4.49 -2.28 -13.18
C PHE A 18 4.71 -3.79 -13.33
N THR A 19 5.36 -4.43 -12.36
CA THR A 19 5.57 -5.89 -12.34
C THR A 19 4.23 -6.65 -12.33
N ASP A 20 3.27 -6.19 -11.54
CA ASP A 20 1.94 -6.78 -11.40
C ASP A 20 1.09 -6.62 -12.68
N CYS A 21 1.16 -5.45 -13.34
CA CYS A 21 0.55 -5.22 -14.65
C CYS A 21 1.10 -6.15 -15.74
N GLN A 22 2.37 -6.53 -15.66
CA GLN A 22 2.98 -7.51 -16.55
C GLN A 22 2.62 -8.96 -16.18
N GLN A 23 1.74 -9.17 -15.19
CA GLN A 23 1.39 -10.47 -14.63
C GLN A 23 2.60 -11.25 -14.12
N GLN A 24 3.66 -10.55 -13.74
CA GLN A 24 4.85 -11.16 -13.16
C GLN A 24 4.73 -11.21 -11.64
N LYS A 25 5.23 -12.29 -11.06
CA LYS A 25 5.29 -12.42 -9.60
C LYS A 25 6.34 -11.47 -9.03
N ILE A 26 5.91 -10.57 -8.16
CA ILE A 26 6.82 -9.71 -7.37
C ILE A 26 7.70 -10.61 -6.51
N LYS A 27 9.02 -10.51 -6.72
CA LYS A 27 10.00 -11.37 -6.03
C LYS A 27 10.23 -10.85 -4.61
N ASN A 28 10.48 -11.76 -3.66
CA ASN A 28 10.83 -11.38 -2.29
C ASN A 28 12.06 -10.46 -2.23
N GLN A 29 13.00 -10.60 -3.18
CA GLN A 29 14.16 -9.72 -3.29
C GLN A 29 13.75 -8.25 -3.56
N GLU A 30 12.74 -8.02 -4.42
CA GLU A 30 12.24 -6.66 -4.70
C GLU A 30 11.59 -6.04 -3.46
N ILE A 31 10.88 -6.85 -2.67
CA ILE A 31 10.28 -6.44 -1.39
C ILE A 31 11.35 -6.04 -0.37
N ILE A 32 12.44 -6.81 -0.27
CA ILE A 32 13.57 -6.51 0.64
C ILE A 32 14.27 -5.20 0.22
N ILE A 33 14.51 -5.02 -1.08
CA ILE A 33 15.09 -3.79 -1.61
C ILE A 33 14.18 -2.60 -1.31
N ALA A 34 12.87 -2.73 -1.55
CA ALA A 34 11.89 -1.70 -1.22
C ALA A 34 11.90 -1.33 0.26
N LEU A 35 11.93 -2.33 1.15
CA LEU A 35 12.01 -2.10 2.59
C LEU A 35 13.29 -1.32 2.95
N SER A 36 14.44 -1.70 2.39
CA SER A 36 15.72 -1.02 2.64
C SER A 36 15.70 0.44 2.17
N LEU A 37 15.11 0.71 1.01
CA LEU A 37 14.97 2.05 0.46
C LEU A 37 14.03 2.92 1.31
N LEU A 38 12.88 2.37 1.72
CA LEU A 38 11.94 3.06 2.61
C LEU A 38 12.56 3.36 3.99
N LEU A 39 13.35 2.42 4.52
CA LEU A 39 14.07 2.60 5.77
C LEU A 39 15.12 3.72 5.65
N PHE A 40 15.86 3.77 4.53
CA PHE A 40 16.81 4.84 4.26
C PHE A 40 16.12 6.21 4.15
N ILE A 41 15.00 6.30 3.41
CA ILE A 41 14.19 7.53 3.31
C ILE A 41 13.76 8.00 4.71
N LYS A 42 13.29 7.08 5.56
CA LYS A 42 12.85 7.43 6.91
C LYS A 42 14.00 7.83 7.83
N LEU A 43 15.18 7.23 7.70
CA LEU A 43 16.36 7.61 8.48
C LEU A 43 16.82 9.05 8.20
N ILE A 44 16.61 9.56 7.00
CA ILE A 44 16.95 10.96 6.65
C ILE A 44 16.05 11.96 7.39
N HIS A 45 14.77 11.60 7.62
CA HIS A 45 13.76 12.53 8.12
C HIS A 45 13.42 12.37 9.60
N ASN A 46 13.50 11.14 10.11
CA ASN A 46 12.98 10.78 11.43
C ASN A 46 14.09 10.31 12.37
N SER A 47 13.86 10.48 13.67
CA SER A 47 14.73 9.89 14.70
C SER A 47 14.63 8.36 14.71
N THR A 48 15.72 7.70 15.07
CA THR A 48 15.78 6.22 15.16
C THR A 48 14.69 5.66 16.06
N LYS A 49 14.38 6.32 17.18
CA LYS A 49 13.29 5.95 18.10
C LYS A 49 11.91 5.95 17.42
N LEU A 50 11.64 6.94 16.57
CA LEU A 50 10.36 7.03 15.88
C LEU A 50 10.24 5.93 14.82
N ILE A 51 11.34 5.63 14.13
CA ILE A 51 11.39 4.55 13.12
C ILE A 51 11.15 3.18 13.77
N THR A 52 11.79 2.90 14.91
CA THR A 52 11.58 1.63 15.63
C THR A 52 10.13 1.47 16.08
N MET A 53 9.50 2.54 16.57
CA MET A 53 8.09 2.51 16.96
C MET A 53 7.17 2.26 15.76
N GLN A 54 7.43 2.93 14.63
CA GLN A 54 6.68 2.70 13.40
C GLN A 54 6.85 1.27 12.88
N LEU A 55 8.06 0.71 12.96
CA LEU A 55 8.33 -0.66 12.54
C LEU A 55 7.56 -1.66 13.42
N ILE A 56 7.59 -1.49 14.74
CA ILE A 56 6.80 -2.31 15.67
C ILE A 56 5.31 -2.19 15.36
N PHE A 57 4.79 -0.97 15.23
CA PHE A 57 3.38 -0.73 14.94
C PHE A 57 2.93 -1.33 13.61
N SER A 58 3.70 -1.12 12.54
CA SER A 58 3.42 -1.70 11.22
C SER A 58 3.47 -3.24 11.24
N SER A 59 4.40 -3.82 12.00
CA SER A 59 4.49 -5.28 12.16
C SER A 59 3.29 -5.86 12.91
N LEU A 60 2.77 -5.16 13.93
CA LEU A 60 1.57 -5.56 14.65
C LEU A 60 0.34 -5.52 13.74
N ILE A 61 0.17 -4.44 12.96
CA ILE A 61 -0.90 -4.35 11.97
C ILE A 61 -0.79 -5.49 10.95
N TYR A 62 0.42 -5.74 10.43
CA TYR A 62 0.64 -6.82 9.49
C TYR A 62 0.24 -8.18 10.07
N LEU A 63 0.62 -8.48 11.32
CA LEU A 63 0.22 -9.70 12.01
C LEU A 63 -1.29 -9.80 12.19
N ILE A 64 -1.95 -8.71 12.56
CA ILE A 64 -3.42 -8.67 12.70
C ILE A 64 -4.08 -8.99 11.34
N ILE A 65 -3.67 -8.33 10.26
CA ILE A 65 -4.21 -8.56 8.91
C ILE A 65 -3.93 -9.99 8.44
N LEU A 66 -2.70 -10.49 8.64
CA LEU A 66 -2.33 -11.85 8.28
C LEU A 66 -3.20 -12.87 9.04
N SER A 67 -3.36 -12.69 10.35
CA SER A 67 -4.18 -13.58 11.18
C SER A 67 -5.65 -13.55 10.78
N SER A 68 -6.20 -12.38 10.46
CA SER A 68 -7.60 -12.26 10.04
C SER A 68 -7.85 -12.92 8.69
N VAL A 69 -6.92 -12.78 7.73
CA VAL A 69 -7.00 -13.47 6.44
C VAL A 69 -6.93 -14.99 6.63
N ILE A 70 -5.99 -15.50 7.42
CA ILE A 70 -5.87 -16.95 7.68
C ILE A 70 -7.14 -17.50 8.35
N LEU A 71 -7.68 -16.80 9.35
CA LEU A 71 -8.92 -17.20 10.02
C LEU A 71 -10.10 -17.23 9.04
N PHE A 72 -10.22 -16.22 8.19
CA PHE A 72 -11.31 -16.14 7.23
C PHE A 72 -11.18 -17.20 6.11
N GLU A 73 -9.97 -17.46 5.62
CA GLU A 73 -9.68 -18.55 4.68
C GLU A 73 -10.03 -19.91 5.30
N SER A 74 -9.70 -20.12 6.57
CA SER A 74 -10.03 -21.35 7.29
C SER A 74 -11.54 -21.53 7.47
N LEU A 75 -12.28 -20.46 7.77
CA LEU A 75 -13.73 -20.52 7.98
C LEU A 75 -14.50 -20.70 6.67
N THR A 76 -14.07 -20.02 5.61
CA THR A 76 -14.78 -20.02 4.31
C THR A 76 -14.30 -21.10 3.35
N LYS A 77 -13.14 -21.72 3.62
CA LYS A 77 -12.44 -22.66 2.73
C LYS A 77 -12.18 -22.08 1.33
N ARG A 78 -12.12 -20.76 1.21
CA ARG A 78 -11.84 -20.04 -0.03
C ARG A 78 -10.56 -19.24 0.18
N TYR A 79 -9.72 -19.20 -0.85
CA TYR A 79 -8.56 -18.32 -0.88
C TYR A 79 -9.01 -16.87 -1.06
N LEU A 80 -8.54 -15.96 -0.21
CA LEU A 80 -8.90 -14.54 -0.26
C LEU A 80 -7.80 -13.69 -0.83
N LEU A 81 -6.58 -13.83 -0.30
CA LEU A 81 -5.55 -12.82 -0.53
C LEU A 81 -4.16 -13.44 -0.55
N GLY A 82 -3.35 -13.03 -1.53
CA GLY A 82 -2.03 -13.62 -1.68
C GLY A 82 -1.04 -13.17 -0.63
N GLY A 83 -0.11 -14.07 -0.29
CA GLY A 83 1.01 -13.72 0.59
C GLY A 83 1.88 -12.59 0.04
N GLY A 84 1.91 -12.37 -1.28
CA GLY A 84 2.55 -11.21 -1.90
C GLY A 84 1.80 -9.91 -1.61
N ASP A 85 0.50 -9.92 -1.82
CA ASP A 85 -0.41 -8.79 -1.58
C ASP A 85 -0.38 -8.34 -0.10
N LEU A 86 -0.39 -9.30 0.82
CA LEU A 86 -0.22 -9.01 2.26
C LEU A 86 1.09 -8.28 2.55
N LYS A 87 2.19 -8.69 1.92
CA LYS A 87 3.49 -8.02 2.11
C LYS A 87 3.49 -6.61 1.54
N LEU A 88 2.80 -6.37 0.42
CA LEU A 88 2.65 -5.03 -0.14
C LEU A 88 1.85 -4.11 0.80
N ILE A 89 0.76 -4.63 1.38
CA ILE A 89 -0.02 -3.90 2.38
C ILE A 89 0.83 -3.61 3.62
N GLY A 90 1.58 -4.59 4.12
CA GLY A 90 2.51 -4.39 5.24
C GLY A 90 3.57 -3.33 4.94
N LEU A 91 4.15 -3.35 3.73
CA LEU A 91 5.08 -2.31 3.27
C LEU A 91 4.41 -0.94 3.18
N ALA A 92 3.15 -0.85 2.77
CA ALA A 92 2.41 0.41 2.72
C ALA A 92 2.22 1.01 4.13
N PHE A 93 1.87 0.19 5.13
CA PHE A 93 1.80 0.62 6.53
C PHE A 93 3.15 1.00 7.11
N PHE A 94 4.24 0.41 6.62
CA PHE A 94 5.58 0.86 6.99
C PHE A 94 5.96 2.15 6.29
N ALA A 95 5.57 2.37 5.04
CA ALA A 95 5.92 3.56 4.26
C ALA A 95 5.15 4.80 4.73
N TYR A 96 3.84 4.66 4.93
CA TYR A 96 2.91 5.77 5.17
C TYR A 96 2.22 5.68 6.53
N ASP A 97 1.52 6.76 6.90
CA ASP A 97 0.73 6.81 8.13
C ASP A 97 -0.50 5.87 8.05
N PHE A 98 -0.99 5.42 9.20
CA PHE A 98 -2.11 4.48 9.30
C PHE A 98 -3.35 4.94 8.54
N GLN A 99 -3.80 6.17 8.79
CA GLN A 99 -5.01 6.74 8.17
C GLN A 99 -4.91 6.82 6.65
N LEU A 100 -3.74 7.24 6.15
CA LEU A 100 -3.49 7.33 4.71
C LEU A 100 -3.51 5.94 4.07
N THR A 101 -2.84 4.97 4.69
CA THR A 101 -2.77 3.60 4.17
C THR A 101 -4.15 2.95 4.12
N LEU A 102 -4.97 3.18 5.16
CA LEU A 102 -6.33 2.64 5.22
C LEU A 102 -7.23 3.27 4.15
N LEU A 103 -7.16 4.59 3.97
CA LEU A 103 -7.84 5.28 2.89
C LEU A 103 -7.40 4.77 1.51
N ALA A 104 -6.09 4.56 1.32
CA ALA A 104 -5.53 4.04 0.09
C ALA A 104 -6.03 2.62 -0.24
N ILE A 105 -6.11 1.73 0.76
CA ILE A 105 -6.67 0.39 0.59
C ILE A 105 -8.14 0.48 0.20
N CYS A 106 -8.95 1.28 0.91
CA CYS A 106 -10.37 1.46 0.60
C CYS A 106 -10.58 1.96 -0.84
N LEU A 107 -9.88 3.02 -1.24
CA LEU A 107 -9.95 3.57 -2.59
C LEU A 107 -9.48 2.57 -3.64
N GLY A 108 -8.37 1.87 -3.38
CA GLY A 108 -7.85 0.82 -4.24
C GLY A 108 -8.85 -0.31 -4.44
N CYS A 109 -9.48 -0.79 -3.37
CA CYS A 109 -10.53 -1.81 -3.45
C CYS A 109 -11.74 -1.34 -4.26
N ILE A 110 -12.20 -0.09 -4.07
CA ILE A 110 -13.31 0.47 -4.85
C ILE A 110 -12.96 0.50 -6.35
N LEU A 111 -11.77 0.99 -6.70
CA LEU A 111 -11.30 1.04 -8.09
C LEU A 111 -11.16 -0.36 -8.70
N ALA A 112 -10.66 -1.32 -7.94
CA ALA A 112 -10.54 -2.72 -8.35
C ALA A 112 -11.92 -3.35 -8.62
N ILE A 113 -12.91 -3.09 -7.76
CA ILE A 113 -14.29 -3.57 -7.94
C ILE A 113 -14.92 -2.95 -9.19
N ILE A 114 -14.80 -1.63 -9.36
CA ILE A 114 -15.32 -0.93 -10.56
C ILE A 114 -14.69 -1.52 -11.83
N HIS A 115 -13.38 -1.76 -11.82
CA HIS A 115 -12.70 -2.39 -12.95
C HIS A 115 -13.20 -3.82 -13.21
N SER A 116 -13.36 -4.63 -12.15
CA SER A 116 -13.89 -5.99 -12.26
C SER A 116 -15.30 -6.02 -12.83
N LEU A 117 -16.17 -5.09 -12.43
CA LEU A 117 -17.54 -4.98 -12.94
C LEU A 117 -17.54 -4.61 -14.44
N ARG A 118 -16.66 -3.71 -14.86
CA ARG A 118 -16.55 -3.30 -16.27
C ARG A 118 -15.95 -4.38 -17.17
N ASN A 119 -15.04 -5.20 -16.64
CA ASN A 119 -14.30 -6.21 -17.38
C ASN A 119 -14.75 -7.65 -17.10
N GLN A 120 -16.01 -7.87 -16.70
CA GLN A 120 -16.56 -9.21 -16.38
C GLN A 120 -16.28 -10.29 -17.43
N GLN A 121 -16.07 -9.92 -18.70
CA GLN A 121 -15.79 -10.87 -19.79
C GLN A 121 -14.34 -11.35 -19.84
N ARG A 122 -13.38 -10.65 -19.22
CA ARG A 122 -11.96 -11.03 -19.19
C ARG A 122 -11.65 -11.72 -17.86
N LYS A 123 -11.43 -13.04 -17.89
CA LYS A 123 -10.97 -13.85 -16.73
C LYS A 123 -9.51 -13.56 -16.36
N THR A 124 -9.11 -12.30 -16.31
CA THR A 124 -7.77 -11.88 -15.92
C THR A 124 -7.73 -11.58 -14.44
N ALA A 125 -6.65 -12.01 -13.75
CA ALA A 125 -6.41 -11.61 -12.38
C ALA A 125 -6.33 -10.08 -12.27
N ILE A 126 -6.93 -9.53 -11.22
CA ILE A 126 -6.93 -8.09 -10.96
C ILE A 126 -5.58 -7.72 -10.34
N PRO A 127 -4.78 -6.82 -10.95
CA PRO A 127 -3.48 -6.43 -10.41
C PRO A 127 -3.67 -5.54 -9.18
N LEU A 128 -3.60 -6.12 -7.97
CA LEU A 128 -3.81 -5.40 -6.71
C LEU A 128 -2.79 -4.28 -6.51
N ALA A 129 -1.52 -4.50 -6.86
CA ALA A 129 -0.47 -3.51 -6.64
C ALA A 129 -0.74 -2.21 -7.40
N LEU A 130 -1.36 -2.31 -8.59
CA LEU A 130 -1.78 -1.15 -9.38
C LEU A 130 -2.87 -0.34 -8.65
N TYR A 131 -3.92 -1.01 -8.17
CA TYR A 131 -5.01 -0.31 -7.49
C TYR A 131 -4.59 0.23 -6.13
N LEU A 132 -3.71 -0.47 -5.41
CA LEU A 132 -3.10 0.03 -4.19
C LEU A 132 -2.29 1.30 -4.48
N LEU A 133 -1.46 1.31 -5.52
CA LEU A 133 -0.71 2.50 -5.94
C LEU A 133 -1.64 3.68 -6.25
N LEU A 134 -2.70 3.45 -7.02
CA LEU A 134 -3.70 4.49 -7.33
C LEU A 134 -4.34 5.03 -6.05
N GLY A 135 -4.72 4.14 -5.12
CA GLY A 135 -5.23 4.53 -3.80
C GLY A 135 -4.24 5.39 -3.02
N ILE A 136 -2.94 5.04 -3.01
CA ILE A 136 -1.89 5.81 -2.33
C ILE A 136 -1.76 7.20 -2.98
N ILE A 137 -1.72 7.29 -4.30
CA ILE A 137 -1.62 8.56 -5.03
C ILE A 137 -2.79 9.47 -4.68
N ILE A 138 -4.02 8.97 -4.75
CA ILE A 138 -5.22 9.76 -4.43
C ILE A 138 -5.18 10.21 -2.97
N SER A 139 -4.81 9.33 -2.05
CA SER A 139 -4.73 9.65 -0.62
C SER A 139 -3.65 10.70 -0.32
N LEU A 140 -2.51 10.65 -1.02
CA LEU A 140 -1.47 11.67 -0.93
C LEU A 140 -1.92 13.02 -1.50
N LEU A 141 -2.65 13.01 -2.63
CA LEU A 141 -3.23 14.23 -3.19
C LEU A 141 -4.17 14.89 -2.18
N PHE A 142 -5.05 14.12 -1.54
CA PHE A 142 -5.90 14.65 -0.47
C PHE A 142 -5.09 15.21 0.70
N LYS A 143 -4.07 14.50 1.18
CA LYS A 143 -3.23 14.97 2.30
C LYS A 143 -2.55 16.31 2.02
N HIS A 144 -2.03 16.51 0.81
CA HIS A 144 -1.23 17.69 0.47
C HIS A 144 -2.04 18.86 -0.07
N PHE A 145 -3.08 18.61 -0.88
CA PHE A 145 -3.82 19.67 -1.58
C PHE A 145 -5.12 20.08 -0.89
N TYR A 146 -5.76 19.20 -0.12
CA TYR A 146 -6.98 19.56 0.62
C TYR A 146 -6.81 20.74 1.59
N PRO A 147 -5.74 20.82 2.42
CA PRO A 147 -5.54 21.98 3.29
C PRO A 147 -5.32 23.28 2.50
N ILE A 148 -4.59 23.22 1.38
CA ILE A 148 -4.34 24.38 0.51
C ILE A 148 -5.65 24.93 -0.09
N LEU A 149 -6.57 24.04 -0.47
CA LEU A 149 -7.89 24.41 -0.99
C LEU A 149 -8.80 25.04 0.08
N GLN A 150 -8.69 24.62 1.35
CA GLN A 150 -9.42 25.26 2.45
C GLN A 150 -8.92 26.70 2.67
N ASP A 151 -7.61 26.91 2.65
CA ASP A 151 -7.00 28.24 2.84
C ASP A 151 -7.33 29.22 1.69
N LEU A 152 -7.56 28.73 0.47
CA LEU A 152 -7.96 29.54 -0.70
C LEU A 152 -9.47 29.84 -0.77
N SER A 153 -10.28 29.16 0.04
CA SER A 153 -11.75 29.29 0.06
C SER A 153 -12.28 30.24 1.14
N LEU A 154 -11.37 30.91 1.86
CA LEU A 154 -11.59 31.99 2.83
C LEU A 154 -11.12 33.33 2.25
#